data_AF-A0AAU9EVS7-F1
#
_entry.id   AF-A0AAU9EVS7-F1
#
_cell.length_a   1.000
_cell.length_b   1.000
_cell.length_c   1.000
_cell.angle_alpha   90.00
_cell.angle_beta   90.00
_cell.angle_gamma   90.00
#
_symmetry.space_group_name_H-M   'P 1'
#
loop_
_entity.id
_entity.type
_entity.pdbx_description
1 polymer ?
#
loop_
_entity_poly.entity_id
_entity_poly.type
_entity_poly.pdbx_seq_one_letter_code
_entity_poly.pdbx_strand_id
1 'polypeptide(L)'
;MIDFDLLADKFNVGDIVFAEQPGYMPWPATLLEKFEHGGMVKYICTNDLMRVSYQKMWPYNLKQKELIVTKEALEFEDFCEAILMTERLKGCSDDEAVDYVWQVMHPGAVYVPKKPADISPVPVPVCAQKQIDLAYVHKVRKQSNSLRVETQFVNEINTLRRSLTIGYKNYEAAHAAFEQLLQMPVSQLLLVRNFEGVDSIRQLCRFAPTLEPQTDNGNANAAIVVRSQAIKLMTRFVSCFKRPYTKPDFWSEFTWLSDTYMRHTVEFFPKCA
;
A
#
# COMPACT_ATOMS: atom_id res chain seq x y z
N MET A 1 -1.03 -29.91 -27.04
CA MET A 1 -0.47 -28.60 -27.43
C MET A 1 -1.47 -27.56 -26.95
N ILE A 2 -1.10 -26.70 -26.01
CA ILE A 2 -2.01 -25.65 -25.54
C ILE A 2 -2.02 -24.57 -26.62
N ASP A 3 -3.20 -24.31 -27.18
CA ASP A 3 -3.40 -23.26 -28.18
C ASP A 3 -3.41 -21.92 -27.45
N PHE A 4 -2.31 -21.18 -27.57
CA PHE A 4 -2.14 -19.89 -26.91
C PHE A 4 -2.92 -18.76 -27.59
N ASP A 5 -3.24 -18.90 -28.87
CA ASP A 5 -4.02 -17.90 -29.61
C ASP A 5 -5.47 -17.92 -29.09
N LEU A 6 -6.02 -19.12 -28.88
CA LEU A 6 -7.36 -19.31 -28.34
C LEU A 6 -7.49 -18.89 -26.86
N LEU A 7 -6.38 -18.85 -26.12
CA LEU A 7 -6.32 -18.29 -24.77
C LEU A 7 -6.17 -16.76 -24.80
N ALA A 8 -5.36 -16.24 -25.72
CA ALA A 8 -5.18 -14.80 -25.91
C ALA A 8 -6.51 -14.13 -26.28
N ASP A 9 -7.36 -14.78 -27.07
CA ASP A 9 -8.68 -14.26 -27.47
C ASP A 9 -9.65 -14.05 -26.31
N LYS A 10 -9.41 -14.66 -25.15
CA LYS A 10 -10.26 -14.51 -23.96
C LYS A 10 -10.02 -13.21 -23.20
N PHE A 11 -8.98 -12.46 -23.56
CA PHE A 11 -8.54 -11.28 -22.83
C PHE A 11 -8.31 -10.10 -23.75
N ASN A 12 -8.75 -8.93 -23.31
CA ASN A 12 -8.53 -7.65 -23.97
C ASN A 12 -7.68 -6.74 -23.07
N VAL A 13 -6.91 -5.85 -23.69
CA VAL A 13 -6.22 -4.80 -22.95
C VAL A 13 -7.25 -3.93 -22.22
N GLY A 14 -7.01 -3.68 -20.94
CA GLY A 14 -7.94 -3.04 -20.02
C GLY A 14 -8.79 -4.00 -19.19
N ASP A 15 -8.81 -5.30 -19.52
CA ASP A 15 -9.55 -6.29 -18.73
C ASP A 15 -8.94 -6.44 -17.34
N ILE A 16 -9.84 -6.61 -16.36
CA ILE A 16 -9.46 -7.07 -15.03
C ILE A 16 -9.45 -8.60 -15.05
N VAL A 17 -8.35 -9.18 -14.59
CA VAL A 17 -8.09 -10.62 -14.53
C VAL A 17 -7.58 -11.00 -13.14
N PHE A 18 -7.74 -12.26 -12.75
CA PHE A 18 -6.89 -12.85 -11.73
C PHE A 18 -5.59 -13.31 -12.38
N ALA A 19 -4.44 -12.94 -11.82
CA ALA A 19 -3.13 -13.32 -12.33
C ALA A 19 -2.30 -13.97 -11.22
N GLU A 20 -1.72 -15.13 -11.49
CA GLU A 20 -0.90 -15.86 -10.51
C GLU A 20 0.59 -15.61 -10.71
N GLN A 21 1.25 -15.22 -9.62
CA GLN A 21 2.71 -15.19 -9.49
C GLN A 21 3.17 -16.42 -8.68
N PRO A 22 4.31 -17.06 -9.04
CA PRO A 22 4.83 -18.18 -8.27
C PRO A 22 5.01 -17.85 -6.79
N GLY A 23 4.40 -18.66 -5.92
CA GLY A 23 4.46 -18.50 -4.47
C GLY A 23 3.38 -17.60 -3.88
N TYR A 24 2.49 -17.03 -4.70
CA TYR A 24 1.40 -16.17 -4.28
C TYR A 24 0.06 -16.69 -4.78
N MET A 25 -1.03 -16.36 -4.09
CA MET A 25 -2.37 -16.64 -4.57
C MET A 25 -2.68 -15.82 -5.84
N PRO A 26 -3.57 -16.28 -6.73
CA PRO A 26 -4.01 -15.48 -7.88
C PRO A 26 -4.61 -14.15 -7.41
N TRP A 27 -4.03 -13.04 -7.89
CA TRP A 27 -4.36 -11.69 -7.42
C TRP A 27 -5.05 -10.89 -8.53
N PRO A 28 -6.03 -10.02 -8.21
CA PRO A 28 -6.68 -9.19 -9.22
C PRO A 28 -5.73 -8.17 -9.84
N ALA A 29 -5.72 -8.07 -11.17
CA ALA A 29 -4.80 -7.24 -11.93
C ALA A 29 -5.47 -6.68 -13.19
N THR A 30 -5.00 -5.53 -13.68
CA THR A 30 -5.41 -4.98 -14.98
C THR A 30 -4.43 -5.41 -16.05
N LEU A 31 -4.92 -6.00 -17.14
CA LEU A 31 -4.12 -6.34 -18.32
C LEU A 31 -3.79 -5.05 -19.11
N LEU A 32 -2.51 -4.68 -19.18
CA LEU A 32 -2.05 -3.46 -19.84
C LEU A 32 -1.58 -3.69 -21.27
N GLU A 33 -0.98 -4.86 -21.53
CA GLU A 33 -0.41 -5.19 -22.84
C GLU A 33 -0.51 -6.69 -23.10
N LYS A 34 -0.75 -7.08 -24.35
CA LYS A 34 -0.81 -8.47 -24.80
C LYS A 34 0.48 -8.86 -25.52
N PHE A 35 0.93 -10.07 -25.27
CA PHE A 35 2.02 -10.75 -25.96
C PHE A 35 1.53 -12.10 -26.50
N GLU A 36 2.36 -12.79 -27.28
CA GLU A 36 2.05 -14.08 -27.91
C GLU A 36 1.65 -15.18 -26.90
N HIS A 37 2.29 -15.23 -25.74
CA HIS A 37 2.06 -16.30 -24.74
C HIS A 37 1.62 -15.79 -23.36
N GLY A 38 1.26 -14.51 -23.26
CA GLY A 38 0.91 -13.88 -21.99
C GLY A 38 0.69 -12.39 -22.13
N GLY A 39 0.67 -11.67 -21.03
CA GLY A 39 0.40 -10.23 -21.01
C GLY A 39 1.13 -9.53 -19.86
N MET A 40 1.32 -8.22 -20.01
CA MET A 40 1.78 -7.36 -18.93
C MET A 40 0.58 -6.98 -18.08
N VAL A 41 0.59 -7.32 -16.80
CA VAL A 41 -0.48 -6.96 -15.86
C VAL A 41 0.05 -6.01 -14.81
N LYS A 42 -0.82 -5.12 -14.32
CA LYS A 42 -0.58 -4.33 -13.12
C LYS A 42 -1.49 -4.84 -12.00
N TYR A 43 -0.89 -5.33 -10.93
CA TYR A 43 -1.62 -5.85 -9.79
C TYR A 43 -2.32 -4.71 -9.04
N ILE A 44 -3.59 -4.94 -8.70
CA ILE A 44 -4.41 -3.98 -7.99
C ILE A 44 -3.88 -3.88 -6.54
N CYS A 45 -3.71 -2.66 -6.05
CA CYS A 45 -3.18 -2.31 -4.73
C CYS A 45 -1.68 -2.59 -4.46
N THR A 46 -0.90 -3.22 -5.35
CA THR A 46 0.52 -3.53 -5.06
C THR A 46 1.54 -2.70 -5.85
N ASN A 47 1.11 -1.81 -6.76
CA ASN A 47 1.96 -1.07 -7.73
C ASN A 47 2.84 -1.95 -8.64
N ASP A 48 2.82 -3.27 -8.47
CA ASP A 48 3.65 -4.20 -9.22
C ASP A 48 3.16 -4.40 -10.65
N LEU A 49 4.12 -4.50 -11.56
CA LEU A 49 3.93 -4.79 -12.97
C LEU A 49 4.68 -6.08 -13.30
N MET A 50 3.98 -7.05 -13.88
CA MET A 50 4.58 -8.34 -14.20
C MET A 50 4.06 -8.90 -15.50
N ARG A 51 4.94 -9.59 -16.23
CA ARG A 51 4.55 -10.41 -17.37
C ARG A 51 4.08 -11.77 -16.87
N VAL A 52 2.83 -12.09 -17.14
CA VAL A 52 2.19 -13.34 -16.70
C VAL A 52 1.76 -14.14 -17.94
N SER A 53 1.82 -15.46 -17.87
CA SER A 53 1.35 -16.35 -18.94
C SER A 53 -0.18 -16.41 -18.97
N TYR A 54 -0.81 -16.53 -20.14
CA TYR A 54 -2.27 -16.69 -20.23
C TYR A 54 -2.80 -17.94 -19.51
N GLN A 55 -1.95 -18.94 -19.28
CA GLN A 55 -2.32 -20.13 -18.48
C GLN A 55 -2.43 -19.84 -16.98
N LYS A 56 -1.82 -18.75 -16.53
CA LYS A 56 -1.84 -18.24 -15.15
C LYS A 56 -2.70 -16.98 -15.02
N MET A 57 -3.60 -16.78 -15.98
CA MET A 57 -4.58 -15.72 -15.97
C MET A 57 -5.97 -16.32 -16.05
N TRP A 58 -6.88 -15.75 -15.27
CA TRP A 58 -8.29 -16.10 -15.32
C TRP A 58 -9.12 -14.82 -15.43
N PRO A 59 -10.20 -14.81 -16.23
CA PRO A 59 -11.08 -13.66 -16.32
C PRO A 59 -11.69 -13.35 -14.96
N TYR A 60 -11.77 -12.07 -14.58
CA TYR A 60 -12.42 -11.65 -13.35
C TYR A 60 -13.95 -11.72 -13.50
N ASN A 61 -14.50 -12.93 -13.31
CA ASN A 61 -15.93 -13.22 -13.41
C ASN A 61 -16.41 -14.07 -12.23
N LEU A 62 -17.74 -14.20 -12.08
CA LEU A 62 -18.37 -14.87 -10.94
C LEU A 62 -17.80 -16.28 -10.69
N LYS A 63 -17.62 -17.07 -11.76
CA LYS A 63 -17.11 -18.45 -11.67
C LYS A 63 -15.69 -18.52 -11.10
N GLN A 64 -14.81 -17.60 -11.50
CA GLN A 64 -13.44 -17.56 -10.99
C GLN A 64 -13.37 -16.94 -9.59
N LYS A 65 -14.23 -15.96 -9.31
CA LYS A 65 -14.37 -15.37 -7.98
C LYS A 65 -14.75 -16.44 -6.94
N GLU A 66 -15.68 -17.34 -7.25
CA GLU A 66 -16.06 -18.44 -6.36
C GLU A 66 -14.91 -19.39 -6.01
N LEU A 67 -13.92 -19.52 -6.89
CA LEU A 67 -12.76 -20.41 -6.69
C LEU A 67 -11.60 -19.72 -5.97
N ILE A 68 -11.40 -18.43 -6.23
CA ILE A 68 -10.20 -17.68 -5.82
C ILE A 68 -10.48 -16.81 -4.59
N VAL A 69 -11.66 -16.18 -4.53
CA VAL A 69 -12.06 -15.32 -3.42
C VAL A 69 -12.73 -16.20 -2.36
N THR A 70 -11.91 -16.95 -1.64
CA THR A 70 -12.35 -17.79 -0.53
C THR A 70 -12.28 -17.03 0.79
N LYS A 71 -12.91 -17.58 1.83
CA LYS A 71 -12.80 -17.04 3.19
C LYS A 71 -11.34 -16.95 3.64
N GLU A 72 -10.56 -18.00 3.42
CA GLU A 72 -9.14 -18.06 3.80
C GLU A 72 -8.31 -17.04 3.02
N ALA A 73 -8.63 -16.79 1.76
CA ALA A 73 -7.97 -15.76 0.96
C ALA A 73 -8.30 -14.34 1.49
N LEU A 74 -9.55 -14.11 1.90
CA LEU A 74 -10.00 -12.83 2.45
C LEU A 74 -9.51 -12.55 3.88
N GLU A 75 -8.92 -13.53 4.57
CA GLU A 75 -8.19 -13.29 5.84
C GLU A 75 -6.91 -12.47 5.62
N PHE A 76 -6.38 -12.45 4.39
CA PHE A 76 -5.27 -11.58 4.02
C PHE A 76 -5.81 -10.17 3.71
N GLU A 77 -5.51 -9.21 4.58
CA GLU A 77 -6.04 -7.83 4.52
C GLU A 77 -5.80 -7.18 3.15
N ASP A 78 -4.57 -7.28 2.64
CA ASP A 78 -4.19 -6.73 1.34
C ASP A 78 -5.01 -7.35 0.18
N PHE A 79 -5.33 -8.65 0.27
CA PHE A 79 -6.12 -9.34 -0.76
C PHE A 79 -7.59 -8.93 -0.67
N CYS A 80 -8.13 -8.83 0.54
CA CYS A 80 -9.46 -8.31 0.79
C CYS A 80 -9.62 -6.89 0.23
N GLU A 81 -8.65 -6.01 0.48
CA GLU A 81 -8.63 -4.66 -0.07
C GLU A 81 -8.56 -4.68 -1.61
N ALA A 82 -7.72 -5.54 -2.18
CA ALA A 82 -7.62 -5.69 -3.63
C ALA A 82 -8.95 -6.14 -4.25
N ILE A 83 -9.69 -7.06 -3.63
CA ILE A 83 -11.03 -7.47 -4.08
C ILE A 83 -12.02 -6.31 -3.98
N LEU A 84 -12.09 -5.60 -2.86
CA LEU A 84 -12.98 -4.44 -2.69
C LEU A 84 -12.69 -3.35 -3.72
N MET A 85 -11.42 -3.03 -3.94
CA MET A 85 -10.98 -2.07 -4.96
C MET A 85 -11.36 -2.54 -6.36
N THR A 86 -11.25 -3.84 -6.63
CA THR A 86 -11.62 -4.43 -7.91
C THR A 86 -13.12 -4.35 -8.19
N GLU A 87 -13.96 -4.65 -7.19
CA GLU A 87 -15.43 -4.49 -7.32
C GLU A 87 -15.81 -3.03 -7.62
N ARG A 88 -15.16 -2.06 -6.96
CA ARG A 88 -15.36 -0.63 -7.24
C ARG A 88 -14.97 -0.26 -8.67
N LEU A 89 -13.82 -0.74 -9.15
CA LEU A 89 -13.37 -0.52 -10.53
C LEU A 89 -14.33 -1.13 -11.57
N LYS A 90 -15.02 -2.22 -11.19
CA LYS A 90 -16.09 -2.83 -11.99
C LYS A 90 -17.42 -2.07 -11.95
N GLY A 91 -17.51 -1.01 -11.12
CA GLY A 91 -18.68 -0.15 -10.99
C GLY A 91 -19.68 -0.59 -9.91
N CYS A 92 -19.33 -1.57 -9.07
CA CYS A 92 -20.13 -1.92 -7.90
C CYS A 92 -20.08 -0.79 -6.87
N SER A 93 -21.20 -0.57 -6.18
CA SER A 93 -21.25 0.38 -5.06
C SER A 93 -20.42 -0.15 -3.87
N ASP A 94 -20.03 0.76 -2.98
CA ASP A 94 -19.30 0.39 -1.75
C ASP A 94 -20.09 -0.63 -0.91
N ASP A 95 -21.40 -0.44 -0.80
CA ASP A 95 -22.27 -1.32 -0.01
C ASP A 95 -22.35 -2.72 -0.63
N GLU A 96 -22.46 -2.83 -1.95
CA GLU A 96 -22.49 -4.12 -2.66
C GLU A 96 -21.14 -4.86 -2.59
N ALA A 97 -20.02 -4.13 -2.71
CA ALA A 97 -18.69 -4.72 -2.61
C ALA A 97 -18.41 -5.26 -1.20
N VAL A 98 -18.81 -4.51 -0.16
CA VAL A 98 -18.69 -4.93 1.23
C VAL A 98 -19.62 -6.10 1.54
N ASP A 99 -20.86 -6.06 1.06
CA ASP A 99 -21.81 -7.16 1.22
C ASP A 99 -21.29 -8.45 0.56
N TYR A 100 -20.73 -8.35 -0.65
CA TYR A 100 -20.10 -9.49 -1.32
C TYR A 100 -18.99 -10.13 -0.47
N VAL A 101 -18.02 -9.33 -0.01
CA VAL A 101 -16.91 -9.83 0.84
C VAL A 101 -17.44 -10.40 2.16
N TRP A 102 -18.42 -9.74 2.77
CA TRP A 102 -19.06 -10.20 4.00
C TRP A 102 -19.74 -11.57 3.83
N GLN A 103 -20.48 -11.76 2.74
CA GLN A 103 -21.15 -13.02 2.46
C GLN A 103 -20.16 -14.18 2.25
N VAL A 104 -19.01 -13.91 1.62
CA VAL A 104 -17.95 -14.93 1.47
C VAL A 104 -17.34 -15.28 2.84
N MET A 105 -17.12 -14.28 3.70
CA MET A 105 -16.57 -14.50 5.04
C MET A 105 -17.55 -15.17 6.01
N HIS A 106 -18.84 -14.96 5.80
CA HIS A 106 -19.93 -15.45 6.65
C HIS A 106 -21.04 -16.14 5.82
N PRO A 107 -20.78 -17.32 5.23
CA PRO A 107 -21.75 -18.00 4.39
C PRO A 107 -23.04 -18.31 5.16
N GLY A 108 -24.20 -17.89 4.62
CA GLY A 108 -25.51 -18.13 5.22
C GLY A 108 -25.93 -17.13 6.31
N ALA A 109 -25.10 -16.13 6.64
CA ALA A 109 -25.51 -15.02 7.48
C ALA A 109 -26.23 -13.95 6.64
N VAL A 110 -27.42 -13.53 7.07
CA VAL A 110 -28.09 -12.38 6.45
C VAL A 110 -27.31 -11.13 6.84
N TYR A 111 -26.69 -10.45 5.87
CA TYR A 111 -26.19 -9.10 6.09
C TYR A 111 -27.41 -8.19 6.32
N VAL A 112 -27.64 -7.82 7.57
CA VAL A 112 -28.58 -6.76 7.92
C VAL A 112 -27.74 -5.50 8.02
N PRO A 113 -27.86 -4.55 7.06
CA PRO A 113 -27.24 -3.24 7.23
C PRO A 113 -27.76 -2.69 8.55
N LYS A 114 -26.87 -2.38 9.49
CA LYS A 114 -27.25 -1.91 10.83
C LYS A 114 -28.05 -0.61 10.70
N LYS A 115 -29.37 -0.73 10.69
CA LYS A 115 -30.29 0.36 10.95
C LYS A 115 -30.14 0.71 12.44
N PRO A 116 -29.89 1.98 12.81
CA PRO A 116 -29.45 2.31 14.16
C PRO A 116 -30.64 2.26 15.13
N ALA A 117 -30.64 1.32 16.07
CA ALA A 117 -31.41 1.42 17.30
C ALA A 117 -30.66 0.76 18.47
N ASP A 118 -30.52 1.58 19.52
CA ASP A 118 -30.30 1.27 20.92
C ASP A 118 -29.17 0.32 21.31
N ILE A 119 -28.01 0.91 21.64
CA ILE A 119 -27.43 0.91 22.99
C ILE A 119 -26.49 2.12 23.06
N SER A 120 -26.80 3.08 23.93
CA SER A 120 -25.83 4.09 24.39
C SER A 120 -24.70 3.39 25.15
N PRO A 121 -23.44 3.74 24.86
CA PRO A 121 -22.85 4.89 25.54
C PRO A 121 -22.29 5.90 24.55
N VAL A 122 -22.87 7.10 24.57
CA VAL A 122 -22.41 8.36 23.92
C VAL A 122 -21.66 8.19 22.59
N PRO A 123 -22.38 8.10 21.45
CA PRO A 123 -21.79 8.09 20.12
C PRO A 123 -21.61 9.52 19.61
N VAL A 124 -20.37 9.90 19.29
CA VAL A 124 -20.10 11.06 18.43
C VAL A 124 -20.66 10.72 17.03
N PRO A 125 -21.46 11.58 16.39
CA PRO A 125 -22.20 11.19 15.19
C PRO A 125 -21.26 10.81 14.06
N VAL A 126 -21.51 9.69 13.37
CA VAL A 126 -20.72 9.22 12.21
C VAL A 126 -20.59 10.30 11.10
N CYS A 127 -21.57 11.20 11.00
CA CYS A 127 -21.52 12.39 10.12
C CYS A 127 -20.41 13.39 10.53
N ALA A 128 -20.15 13.54 11.83
CA ALA A 128 -19.08 14.39 12.36
C ALA A 128 -17.70 13.80 12.07
N GLN A 129 -17.51 12.48 12.18
CA GLN A 129 -16.20 11.85 11.87
C GLN A 129 -15.82 12.01 10.40
N LYS A 130 -16.76 11.71 9.48
CA LYS A 130 -16.54 11.94 8.04
C LYS A 130 -16.18 13.40 7.74
N GLN A 131 -16.80 14.35 8.44
CA GLN A 131 -16.52 15.77 8.26
C GLN A 131 -15.17 16.19 8.85
N ILE A 132 -14.75 15.60 9.97
CA ILE A 132 -13.41 15.75 10.56
C ILE A 132 -12.35 15.21 9.59
N ASP A 133 -12.56 14.02 9.03
CA ASP A 133 -11.66 13.36 8.10
C ASP A 133 -11.48 14.19 6.81
N LEU A 134 -12.59 14.67 6.22
CA LEU A 134 -12.55 15.56 5.06
C LEU A 134 -11.88 16.91 5.37
N ALA A 135 -12.15 17.50 6.55
CA ALA A 135 -11.49 18.73 6.97
C ALA A 135 -9.98 18.53 7.12
N TYR A 136 -9.56 17.38 7.64
CA TYR A 136 -8.16 16.99 7.71
C TYR A 136 -7.52 16.87 6.32
N VAL A 137 -8.15 16.12 5.39
CA VAL A 137 -7.66 15.95 4.02
C VAL A 137 -7.53 17.29 3.31
N HIS A 138 -8.55 18.15 3.38
CA HIS A 138 -8.50 19.50 2.81
C HIS A 138 -7.37 20.35 3.41
N LYS A 139 -7.16 20.27 4.73
CA LYS A 139 -6.08 20.98 5.40
C LYS A 139 -4.70 20.53 4.91
N VAL A 140 -4.48 19.23 4.80
CA VAL A 140 -3.18 18.68 4.40
C VAL A 140 -2.91 18.89 2.91
N ARG A 141 -3.93 18.84 2.04
CA ARG A 141 -3.81 19.16 0.60
C ARG A 141 -3.33 20.59 0.31
N LYS A 142 -3.54 21.55 1.23
CA LYS A 142 -2.98 22.91 1.10
C LYS A 142 -1.45 22.93 1.07
N GLN A 143 -0.80 21.84 1.46
CA GLN A 143 0.65 21.68 1.40
C GLN A 143 1.13 21.16 0.02
N SER A 144 0.28 21.10 -1.01
CA SER A 144 0.63 20.52 -2.33
C SER A 144 1.95 21.02 -2.94
N ASN A 145 2.32 22.28 -2.70
CA ASN A 145 3.61 22.85 -3.14
C ASN A 145 4.84 22.09 -2.58
N SER A 146 4.70 21.38 -1.46
CA SER A 146 5.78 20.56 -0.89
C SER A 146 6.00 19.26 -1.66
N LEU A 147 5.08 18.84 -2.54
CA LEU A 147 5.20 17.58 -3.29
C LEU A 147 6.19 17.64 -4.45
N ARG A 148 6.78 18.81 -4.73
CA ARG A 148 7.83 18.96 -5.75
C ARG A 148 9.02 18.02 -5.53
N VAL A 149 9.25 17.61 -4.29
CA VAL A 149 10.36 16.73 -3.91
C VAL A 149 9.92 15.26 -3.74
N GLU A 150 8.67 14.91 -4.05
CA GLU A 150 8.10 13.58 -3.82
C GLU A 150 8.85 12.48 -4.59
N THR A 151 9.15 12.70 -5.88
CA THR A 151 9.92 11.75 -6.68
C THR A 151 11.32 11.52 -6.10
N GLN A 152 12.01 12.60 -5.71
CA GLN A 152 13.33 12.48 -5.08
C GLN A 152 13.23 11.72 -3.76
N PHE A 153 12.19 11.98 -2.96
CA PHE A 153 11.99 11.32 -1.66
C PHE A 153 11.86 9.81 -1.85
N VAL A 154 11.00 9.39 -2.78
CA VAL A 154 10.81 7.97 -3.12
C VAL A 154 12.10 7.34 -3.63
N ASN A 155 12.85 8.05 -4.47
CA ASN A 155 14.12 7.56 -5.01
C ASN A 155 15.15 7.31 -3.91
N GLU A 156 15.32 8.23 -2.97
CA GLU A 156 16.28 8.05 -1.87
C GLU A 156 15.85 6.95 -0.90
N ILE A 157 14.56 6.82 -0.62
CA ILE A 157 14.02 5.67 0.13
C ILE A 157 14.34 4.35 -0.58
N ASN A 158 14.16 4.28 -1.89
CA ASN A 158 14.48 3.08 -2.67
C ASN A 158 15.99 2.82 -2.74
N THR A 159 16.83 3.85 -2.70
CA THR A 159 18.28 3.71 -2.55
C THR A 159 18.62 3.08 -1.19
N LEU A 160 18.00 3.51 -0.10
CA LEU A 160 18.17 2.89 1.23
C LEU A 160 17.77 1.42 1.23
N ARG A 161 16.59 1.09 0.68
CA ARG A 161 16.10 -0.30 0.60
C ARG A 161 17.05 -1.22 -0.17
N ARG A 162 17.63 -0.74 -1.27
CA ARG A 162 18.57 -1.51 -2.11
C ARG A 162 19.98 -1.60 -1.50
N SER A 163 20.39 -0.60 -0.73
CA SER A 163 21.73 -0.53 -0.14
C SER A 163 21.85 -1.22 1.21
N LEU A 164 20.75 -1.45 1.92
CA LEU A 164 20.75 -2.03 3.28
C LEU A 164 19.93 -3.33 3.33
N THR A 165 20.30 -4.30 2.49
CA THR A 165 19.68 -5.63 2.51
C THR A 165 20.42 -6.58 3.47
N ILE A 166 19.82 -7.74 3.77
CA ILE A 166 20.41 -8.75 4.66
C ILE A 166 21.79 -9.20 4.13
N GLY A 167 21.87 -9.53 2.84
CA GLY A 167 23.08 -10.06 2.18
C GLY A 167 23.95 -9.03 1.48
N TYR A 168 23.55 -7.75 1.43
CA TYR A 168 24.33 -6.69 0.78
C TYR A 168 24.14 -5.36 1.53
N LYS A 169 25.26 -4.81 2.01
CA LYS A 169 25.30 -3.58 2.80
C LYS A 169 26.28 -2.58 2.19
N ASN A 170 25.74 -1.56 1.52
CA ASN A 170 26.49 -0.44 0.98
C ASN A 170 26.20 0.81 1.82
N TYR A 171 27.03 1.01 2.86
CA TYR A 171 26.84 2.09 3.82
C TYR A 171 27.11 3.48 3.24
N GLU A 172 28.00 3.60 2.26
CA GLU A 172 28.29 4.87 1.58
C GLU A 172 27.05 5.37 0.82
N ALA A 173 26.43 4.51 0.02
CA ALA A 173 25.20 4.85 -0.70
C ALA A 173 24.05 5.16 0.27
N ALA A 174 23.96 4.42 1.38
CA ALA A 174 22.96 4.67 2.40
C ALA A 174 23.18 6.03 3.09
N HIS A 175 24.43 6.36 3.41
CA HIS A 175 24.79 7.63 4.04
C HIS A 175 24.42 8.81 3.15
N ALA A 176 24.78 8.75 1.86
CA ALA A 176 24.43 9.77 0.88
C ALA A 176 22.91 9.96 0.76
N ALA A 177 22.14 8.87 0.71
CA ALA A 177 20.68 8.94 0.67
C ALA A 177 20.09 9.59 1.94
N PHE A 178 20.63 9.27 3.12
CA PHE A 178 20.23 9.93 4.37
C PHE A 178 20.53 11.43 4.36
N GLU A 179 21.68 11.87 3.84
CA GLU A 179 22.01 13.29 3.72
C GLU A 179 20.98 14.03 2.85
N GLN A 180 20.64 13.47 1.69
CA GLN A 180 19.61 14.04 0.81
C GLN A 180 18.27 14.14 1.55
N LEU A 181 17.79 13.04 2.13
CA LEU A 181 16.51 13.01 2.87
C LEU A 181 16.47 14.00 4.04
N LEU A 182 17.59 14.23 4.73
CA LEU A 182 17.68 15.18 5.84
C LEU A 182 17.67 16.64 5.38
N GLN A 183 18.11 16.94 4.16
CA GLN A 183 18.13 18.30 3.61
C GLN A 183 16.80 18.67 2.92
N MET A 184 16.10 17.69 2.36
CA MET A 184 14.85 17.92 1.62
C MET A 184 13.74 18.50 2.49
N PRO A 185 12.90 19.45 2.00
CA PRO A 185 11.75 19.92 2.75
C PRO A 185 10.72 18.79 2.92
N VAL A 186 10.34 18.49 4.17
CA VAL A 186 9.34 17.47 4.50
C VAL A 186 8.08 18.14 5.02
N SER A 187 6.92 17.60 4.63
CA SER A 187 5.62 18.06 5.07
C SER A 187 4.75 16.89 5.50
N GLN A 188 3.66 17.19 6.21
CA GLN A 188 2.67 16.18 6.58
C GLN A 188 2.10 15.49 5.34
N LEU A 189 1.77 16.24 4.29
CA LEU A 189 1.23 15.72 3.03
C LEU A 189 2.18 14.74 2.35
N LEU A 190 3.47 15.08 2.27
CA LEU A 190 4.48 14.21 1.67
C LEU A 190 4.55 12.86 2.41
N LEU A 191 4.54 12.89 3.74
CA LEU A 191 4.68 11.69 4.57
C LEU A 191 3.45 10.78 4.48
N VAL A 192 2.24 11.32 4.59
CA VAL A 192 1.01 10.50 4.55
C VAL A 192 0.74 9.87 3.19
N ARG A 193 1.27 10.46 2.10
CA ARG A 193 1.22 9.88 0.75
C ARG A 193 2.25 8.77 0.53
N ASN A 194 3.33 8.78 1.30
CA ASN A 194 4.47 7.88 1.14
C ASN A 194 4.63 7.00 2.38
N PHE A 195 3.53 6.38 2.83
CA PHE A 195 3.45 5.59 4.06
C PHE A 195 4.57 4.54 4.15
N GLU A 196 4.73 3.72 3.11
CA GLU A 196 5.75 2.67 3.07
C GLU A 196 7.17 3.22 3.22
N GLY A 197 7.43 4.43 2.69
CA GLY A 197 8.73 5.08 2.82
C GLY A 197 9.01 5.48 4.26
N VAL A 198 8.01 6.02 4.95
CA VAL A 198 8.10 6.33 6.39
C VAL A 198 8.26 5.05 7.20
N ASP A 199 7.54 3.98 6.87
CA ASP A 199 7.69 2.69 7.55
C ASP A 199 9.09 2.09 7.35
N SER A 200 9.67 2.23 6.16
CA SER A 200 11.04 1.78 5.89
C SER A 200 12.05 2.49 6.81
N ILE A 201 11.93 3.80 7.00
CA ILE A 201 12.78 4.54 7.94
C ILE A 201 12.53 4.08 9.39
N ARG A 202 11.26 3.83 9.77
CA ARG A 202 10.92 3.30 11.10
C ARG A 202 11.57 1.94 11.36
N GLN A 203 11.61 1.06 10.36
CA GLN A 203 12.30 -0.23 10.46
C GLN A 203 13.81 -0.02 10.65
N LEU A 204 14.41 0.92 9.91
CA LEU A 204 15.83 1.28 10.04
C LEU A 204 16.20 1.89 11.41
N CYS A 205 15.26 2.47 12.15
CA CYS A 205 15.50 2.88 13.55
C CYS A 205 15.83 1.69 14.48
N ARG A 206 15.51 0.46 14.07
CA ARG A 206 15.85 -0.78 14.77
C ARG A 206 17.00 -1.55 14.09
N PHE A 207 17.66 -0.93 13.10
CA PHE A 207 18.76 -1.55 12.38
C PHE A 207 19.86 -1.98 13.35
N ALA A 208 20.26 -3.24 13.26
CA ALA A 208 21.25 -3.86 14.11
C ALA A 208 22.39 -4.44 13.25
N PRO A 209 23.64 -4.40 13.74
CA PRO A 209 24.74 -5.04 13.05
C PRO A 209 24.48 -6.53 12.94
N THR A 210 24.67 -7.09 11.73
CA THR A 210 24.66 -8.54 11.54
C THR A 210 25.93 -9.10 12.19
N LEU A 211 25.76 -9.98 13.18
CA LEU A 211 26.83 -10.77 13.79
C LEU A 211 27.30 -11.82 12.77
N GLU A 212 28.04 -11.40 11.76
CA GLU A 212 28.79 -12.35 10.94
C GLU A 212 30.12 -12.67 11.63
N PRO A 213 30.56 -13.95 11.69
CA PRO A 213 31.67 -14.36 12.54
C PRO A 213 33.07 -13.86 12.13
N GLN A 214 33.23 -13.03 11.10
CA GLN A 214 34.55 -12.80 10.48
C GLN A 214 34.83 -11.39 9.91
N THR A 215 34.13 -10.30 10.25
CA THR A 215 34.56 -8.97 9.73
C THR A 215 34.46 -7.82 10.73
N ASP A 216 35.64 -7.25 11.01
CA ASP A 216 35.98 -5.86 11.32
C ASP A 216 34.99 -4.98 12.12
N ASN A 217 35.51 -4.37 13.19
CA ASN A 217 34.89 -3.31 13.99
C ASN A 217 34.25 -2.16 13.16
N GLY A 218 34.63 -1.98 11.89
CA GLY A 218 34.06 -0.98 10.98
C GLY A 218 32.57 -1.21 10.65
N ASN A 219 32.12 -2.46 10.55
CA ASN A 219 30.74 -2.80 10.16
C ASN A 219 29.74 -2.49 11.28
N ALA A 220 30.13 -2.73 12.53
CA ALA A 220 29.35 -2.40 13.71
C ALA A 220 29.16 -0.88 13.86
N ASN A 221 30.22 -0.10 13.64
CA ASN A 221 30.14 1.37 13.65
C ASN A 221 29.25 1.91 12.53
N ALA A 222 29.33 1.36 11.32
CA ALA A 222 28.49 1.77 10.20
C ALA A 222 26.98 1.51 10.46
N ALA A 223 26.63 0.36 11.04
CA ALA A 223 25.26 0.05 11.42
C ALA A 223 24.71 1.01 12.49
N ILE A 224 25.54 1.40 13.47
CA ILE A 224 25.18 2.41 14.48
C ILE A 224 24.91 3.77 13.82
N VAL A 225 25.73 4.17 12.84
CA VAL A 225 25.54 5.41 12.09
C VAL A 225 24.23 5.39 11.31
N VAL A 226 23.94 4.32 10.56
CA VAL A 226 22.66 4.14 9.84
C VAL A 226 21.47 4.29 10.78
N ARG A 227 21.51 3.61 11.93
CA ARG A 227 20.45 3.68 12.93
C ARG A 227 20.28 5.11 13.47
N SER A 228 21.38 5.80 13.76
CA SER A 228 21.37 7.18 14.23
C SER A 228 20.76 8.14 13.21
N GLN A 229 21.12 7.99 11.93
CA GLN A 229 20.56 8.78 10.84
C GLN A 229 19.06 8.52 10.66
N ALA A 230 18.63 7.26 10.73
CA ALA A 230 17.22 6.89 10.69
C ALA A 230 16.42 7.52 11.85
N ILE A 231 16.93 7.47 13.08
CA ILE A 231 16.30 8.10 14.25
C ILE A 231 16.21 9.62 14.08
N LYS A 232 17.26 10.26 13.55
CA LYS A 232 17.27 11.70 13.28
C LYS A 232 16.21 12.07 12.24
N LEU A 233 16.13 11.31 11.14
CA LEU A 233 15.14 11.52 10.10
C LEU A 233 13.72 11.27 10.60
N MET A 234 13.51 10.20 11.38
CA MET A 234 12.22 9.88 11.99
C MET A 234 11.77 10.98 12.97
N THR A 235 12.70 11.54 13.76
CA THR A 235 12.40 12.69 14.64
C THR A 235 11.91 13.90 13.84
N ARG A 236 12.50 14.13 12.66
CA ARG A 236 12.08 15.18 11.74
C ARG A 236 10.69 14.90 11.14
N PHE A 237 10.38 13.65 10.80
CA PHE A 237 9.04 13.25 10.37
C PHE A 237 8.01 13.50 11.46
N VAL A 238 8.29 13.09 12.69
CA VAL A 238 7.44 13.34 13.87
C VAL A 238 7.15 14.83 14.04
N SER A 239 8.15 15.70 13.82
CA SER A 239 7.97 17.16 13.95
C SER A 239 7.00 17.79 12.95
N CYS A 240 6.66 17.08 11.86
CA CYS A 240 5.67 17.53 10.89
C CYS A 240 4.22 17.43 11.43
N PHE A 241 4.01 16.71 12.54
CA PHE A 241 2.70 16.44 13.11
C PHE A 241 2.52 17.22 14.42
N LYS A 242 1.38 17.93 14.53
CA LYS A 242 1.09 18.75 15.70
C LYS A 242 0.67 17.88 16.88
N ARG A 243 1.19 18.20 18.07
CA ARG A 243 0.74 17.63 19.34
C ARG A 243 -0.38 18.49 19.96
N PRO A 244 -1.26 17.91 20.81
CA PRO A 244 -1.31 16.50 21.20
C PRO A 244 -1.86 15.60 20.08
N TYR A 245 -1.46 14.33 20.09
CA TYR A 245 -2.02 13.33 19.19
C TYR A 245 -3.39 12.87 19.70
N THR A 246 -4.24 12.45 18.78
CA THR A 246 -5.53 11.82 19.08
C THR A 246 -5.38 10.33 19.40
N LYS A 247 -4.27 9.72 18.95
CA LYS A 247 -3.88 8.34 19.23
C LYS A 247 -2.77 8.26 20.31
N PRO A 248 -2.51 7.08 20.88
CA PRO A 248 -1.57 6.91 22.01
C PRO A 248 -0.14 7.35 21.73
N ASP A 249 0.30 7.24 20.48
CA ASP A 249 1.66 7.55 20.05
C ASP A 249 1.69 8.08 18.61
N PHE A 250 2.87 8.56 18.20
CA PHE A 250 3.07 9.11 16.86
C PHE A 250 2.73 8.11 15.74
N TRP A 251 3.16 6.86 15.88
CA TRP A 251 2.99 5.86 14.83
C TRP A 251 1.50 5.54 14.65
N SER A 252 0.79 5.33 15.75
CA SER A 252 -0.66 5.14 15.74
C SER A 252 -1.41 6.33 15.12
N GLU A 253 -0.99 7.57 15.43
CA GLU A 253 -1.53 8.79 14.82
C GLU A 253 -1.23 8.85 13.32
N PHE A 254 0.02 8.61 12.94
CA PHE A 254 0.47 8.65 11.55
C PHE A 254 -0.24 7.62 10.67
N THR A 255 -0.38 6.38 11.15
CA THR A 255 -1.11 5.32 10.43
C THR A 255 -2.57 5.70 10.23
N TRP A 256 -3.24 6.18 11.30
CA TRP A 256 -4.64 6.62 11.21
C TRP A 256 -4.81 7.79 10.22
N LEU A 257 -3.92 8.78 10.27
CA LEU A 257 -3.95 9.94 9.38
C LEU A 257 -3.62 9.58 7.92
N SER A 258 -2.74 8.62 7.69
CA SER A 258 -2.39 8.12 6.36
C SER A 258 -3.54 7.34 5.74
N ASP A 259 -4.13 6.42 6.50
CA ASP A 259 -5.36 5.71 6.13
C ASP A 259 -6.50 6.69 5.81
N THR A 260 -6.76 7.65 6.71
CA THR A 260 -7.77 8.70 6.50
C THR A 260 -7.50 9.51 5.24
N TYR A 261 -6.25 9.88 4.99
CA TYR A 261 -5.88 10.58 3.76
C TYR A 261 -6.15 9.69 2.52
N MET A 262 -5.74 8.42 2.54
CA MET A 262 -5.94 7.50 1.44
C MET A 262 -7.43 7.28 1.15
N ARG A 263 -8.25 6.94 2.15
CA ARG A 263 -9.70 6.74 2.03
C ARG A 263 -10.43 7.91 1.36
N HIS A 264 -9.93 9.13 1.53
CA HIS A 264 -10.55 10.35 0.99
C HIS A 264 -9.82 10.98 -0.20
N THR A 265 -8.72 10.39 -0.69
CA THR A 265 -7.94 10.95 -1.82
C THR A 265 -7.78 10.03 -3.02
N VAL A 266 -8.26 8.78 -2.96
CA VAL A 266 -8.32 7.85 -4.10
C VAL A 266 -9.13 8.41 -5.29
N GLU A 267 -9.90 9.50 -5.11
CA GLU A 267 -10.55 10.27 -6.20
C GLU A 267 -9.61 11.12 -7.10
N PHE A 268 -8.29 11.17 -6.88
CA PHE A 268 -7.40 12.14 -7.58
C PHE A 268 -6.21 11.54 -8.36
N PHE A 269 -6.30 10.31 -8.85
CA PHE A 269 -5.43 9.89 -9.95
C PHE A 269 -6.13 10.19 -11.27
N PRO A 270 -5.73 11.23 -12.03
CA PRO A 270 -6.29 11.48 -13.34
C PRO A 270 -6.06 10.25 -14.21
N LYS A 271 -7.14 9.80 -14.87
CA LYS A 271 -7.08 8.88 -16.00
C LYS A 271 -6.08 9.48 -16.98
N CYS A 272 -4.93 8.82 -17.19
CA CYS A 272 -4.07 9.18 -18.31
C CYS A 272 -4.84 8.80 -19.58
N ALA A 273 -5.09 9.81 -20.41
CA ALA A 273 -5.70 9.70 -21.73
C ALA A 273 -4.77 8.97 -22.70
#